data_AF-A0A2A9N8M5-F1
#
_entry.id   AF-A0A2A9N8M5-F1
#
_cell.length_a   1.000
_cell.length_b   1.000
_cell.length_c   1.000
_cell.angle_alpha   90.00
_cell.angle_beta   90.00
_cell.angle_gamma   90.00
#
_symmetry.space_group_name_H-M   'P 1'
#
loop_
_entity.id
_entity.type
_entity.pdbx_description
1 polymer ?
#
loop_
_entity_poly.entity_id
_entity_poly.type
_entity_poly.pdbx_seq_one_letter_code
_entity_poly.pdbx_strand_id
1 'polypeptide(L)'
;MPPDGLYTCRLPNCGQQVQGTKTEVDKHLRDVHQLSKHGNVVCLWIDESDEEEEEENMLCGDKLQNQSLAKHICERHMRSLAVDCELCNNRQARIDNMPRHLKSCKVFHQCSPYLQSQIWSFLLPNKQFPGLDSYRENNRQRTE
;
A
#
# COMPACT_ATOMS: atom_id res chain seq x y z
N MET A 1 -6.71 -8.64 7.11
CA MET A 1 -6.27 -9.70 6.17
C MET A 1 -4.76 -9.78 6.22
N PRO A 2 -4.16 -10.98 6.30
CA PRO A 2 -2.72 -11.12 6.36
C PRO A 2 -2.05 -10.66 5.04
N PRO A 3 -0.85 -10.08 5.11
CA PRO A 3 -0.10 -9.58 3.95
C PRO A 3 0.22 -10.66 2.90
N ASP A 4 0.19 -11.94 3.29
CA ASP A 4 0.52 -13.10 2.46
C ASP A 4 -0.72 -13.91 1.99
N GLY A 5 -1.89 -13.27 1.98
CA GLY A 5 -3.12 -13.90 1.49
C GLY A 5 -3.08 -14.23 -0.01
N LEU A 6 -3.85 -15.25 -0.40
CA LEU A 6 -4.24 -15.49 -1.79
C LEU A 6 -5.44 -14.61 -2.13
N TYR A 7 -5.35 -13.88 -3.23
CA TYR A 7 -6.38 -12.97 -3.73
C TYR A 7 -6.83 -13.43 -5.11
N THR A 8 -8.13 -13.34 -5.39
CA THR A 8 -8.67 -13.61 -6.72
C THR A 8 -8.43 -12.40 -7.63
N CYS A 9 -7.76 -12.59 -8.76
CA CYS A 9 -7.60 -11.56 -9.77
C CYS A 9 -8.94 -11.23 -10.42
N ARG A 10 -9.40 -9.98 -10.25
CA ARG A 10 -10.68 -9.48 -10.78
C ARG A 10 -10.51 -8.56 -11.98
N LEU A 11 -9.39 -8.67 -12.70
CA LEU A 11 -9.31 -8.12 -14.04
C LEU A 11 -10.25 -8.92 -14.97
N PRO A 12 -10.77 -8.30 -16.04
CA PRO A 12 -11.74 -8.94 -16.92
C PRO A 12 -11.24 -10.29 -17.43
N ASN A 13 -12.08 -11.32 -17.31
CA ASN A 13 -11.81 -12.69 -17.76
C ASN A 13 -10.62 -13.40 -17.10
N CYS A 14 -10.24 -13.05 -15.86
CA CYS A 14 -9.14 -13.72 -15.15
C CYS A 14 -9.59 -14.77 -14.12
N GLY A 15 -10.00 -14.34 -12.92
CA GLY A 15 -10.43 -15.23 -11.83
C GLY A 15 -9.32 -16.09 -11.20
N GLN A 16 -8.05 -15.96 -11.61
CA GLN A 16 -6.95 -16.75 -11.03
C GLN A 16 -6.57 -16.27 -9.63
N GLN A 17 -6.11 -17.18 -8.78
CA GLN A 17 -5.56 -16.82 -7.47
C GLN A 17 -4.10 -16.36 -7.58
N VAL A 18 -3.79 -15.26 -6.91
CA VAL A 18 -2.47 -14.61 -6.91
C VAL A 18 -2.11 -14.25 -5.48
N GLN A 19 -0.83 -14.42 -5.12
CA GLN A 19 -0.36 -13.91 -3.83
C GLN A 19 -0.38 -12.39 -3.80
N GLY A 20 -0.78 -11.80 -2.68
CA GLY A 20 -0.94 -10.35 -2.54
C GLY A 20 0.34 -9.51 -2.58
N THR A 21 1.51 -10.12 -2.79
CA THR A 21 2.77 -9.38 -2.88
C THR A 21 2.89 -8.67 -4.23
N LYS A 22 3.51 -7.48 -4.25
CA LYS A 22 3.72 -6.71 -5.49
C LYS A 22 4.41 -7.54 -6.58
N THR A 23 5.42 -8.32 -6.20
CA THR A 23 6.22 -9.12 -7.14
C THR A 23 5.40 -10.20 -7.82
N GLU A 24 4.56 -10.91 -7.06
CA GLU A 24 3.70 -11.97 -7.62
C GLU A 24 2.57 -11.40 -8.46
N VAL A 25 1.96 -10.28 -8.04
CA VAL A 25 0.97 -9.57 -8.87
C VAL A 25 1.62 -9.06 -10.17
N ASP A 26 2.80 -8.44 -10.11
CA ASP A 26 3.52 -7.95 -11.29
C ASP A 26 3.91 -9.07 -12.26
N LYS A 27 4.32 -10.24 -11.74
CA LYS A 27 4.56 -11.44 -12.53
C LYS A 27 3.26 -11.93 -13.19
N HIS A 28 2.18 -12.07 -12.42
CA HIS A 28 0.88 -12.48 -12.94
C HIS A 28 0.37 -11.57 -14.07
N LEU A 29 0.47 -10.24 -13.90
CA LEU A 29 0.05 -9.28 -14.92
C LEU A 29 0.86 -9.41 -16.22
N ARG A 30 2.15 -9.75 -16.14
CA ARG A 30 2.97 -10.01 -17.34
C ARG A 30 2.61 -11.34 -18.00
N ASP A 31 2.51 -12.40 -17.21
CA ASP A 31 2.41 -13.76 -17.75
C ASP A 31 1.00 -14.07 -18.26
N VAL A 32 -0.03 -13.52 -17.61
CA VAL A 32 -1.45 -13.81 -17.90
C VAL A 32 -2.10 -12.68 -18.68
N HIS A 33 -1.85 -11.43 -18.29
CA HIS A 33 -2.44 -10.25 -18.93
C HIS A 33 -1.55 -9.59 -19.98
N GLN A 34 -0.37 -10.18 -20.26
CA GLN A 34 0.58 -9.72 -21.27
C GLN A 34 0.94 -8.23 -21.13
N LEU A 35 0.91 -7.72 -19.89
CA LEU A 35 1.17 -6.31 -19.63
C LEU A 35 2.64 -5.97 -19.92
N SER A 36 2.88 -5.02 -20.83
CA SER A 36 4.23 -4.52 -21.09
C SER A 36 4.77 -3.71 -19.91
N LYS A 37 6.09 -3.71 -19.69
CA LYS A 37 6.71 -2.87 -18.63
C LYS A 37 6.59 -1.37 -18.89
N HIS A 38 6.52 -0.96 -20.15
CA HIS A 38 6.45 0.43 -20.57
C HIS A 38 5.08 0.74 -21.17
N GLY A 39 4.64 1.99 -20.99
CA GLY A 39 3.36 2.47 -21.48
C GLY A 39 2.40 2.87 -20.36
N ASN A 40 1.19 3.20 -20.76
CA ASN A 40 0.08 3.53 -19.87
C ASN A 40 -1.03 2.49 -20.01
N VAL A 41 -1.76 2.27 -18.93
CA VAL A 41 -2.86 1.31 -18.82
C VAL A 41 -3.98 1.90 -17.98
N VAL A 42 -5.21 1.51 -18.29
CA VAL A 42 -6.38 1.76 -17.46
C VAL A 42 -6.59 0.55 -16.57
N CYS A 43 -6.69 0.76 -15.26
CA CYS A 43 -7.04 -0.32 -14.34
C CYS A 43 -8.51 -0.71 -14.54
N LEU A 44 -8.77 -1.96 -14.93
CA LEU A 44 -10.12 -2.50 -15.14
C LEU A 44 -10.51 -3.47 -14.02
N TRP A 45 -9.94 -3.30 -12.82
CA TRP A 45 -10.28 -4.13 -11.69
C TRP A 45 -11.75 -3.93 -11.31
N ILE A 46 -12.44 -5.04 -11.04
CA ILE A 46 -13.82 -5.06 -10.59
C ILE A 46 -13.82 -5.18 -9.06
N ASP A 47 -14.18 -4.11 -8.37
CA ASP A 47 -14.37 -4.14 -6.92
C ASP A 47 -15.75 -4.74 -6.60
N GLU A 48 -15.84 -5.48 -5.49
CA GLU A 48 -17.14 -5.86 -4.93
C GLU A 48 -17.73 -4.63 -4.24
N SER A 49 -18.98 -4.29 -4.55
CA SER A 49 -19.74 -3.35 -3.72
C SER A 49 -20.11 -4.07 -2.41
N ASP A 50 -19.76 -3.45 -1.29
CA ASP A 50 -20.00 -4.02 0.05
C ASP A 50 -21.46 -3.80 0.55
N GLU A 51 -22.39 -3.36 -0.31
CA GLU A 51 -23.74 -2.99 0.13
C GLU A 51 -24.82 -3.62 -0.76
N GLU A 52 -25.92 -4.02 -0.11
CA GLU A 52 -27.09 -4.78 -0.59
C GLU A 52 -27.90 -4.10 -1.72
N GLU A 53 -27.31 -3.14 -2.43
CA GLU A 53 -27.89 -2.51 -3.61
C GLU A 53 -27.29 -3.16 -4.85
N GLU A 54 -28.15 -3.81 -5.65
CA GLU A 54 -27.86 -4.51 -6.90
C GLU A 54 -27.36 -3.56 -8.04
N GLU A 55 -26.44 -2.65 -7.76
CA GLU A 55 -25.85 -1.76 -8.76
C GLU A 55 -24.39 -2.15 -9.04
N GLU A 56 -24.23 -2.82 -10.18
CA GLU A 56 -23.03 -2.94 -11.02
C GLU A 56 -21.65 -2.86 -10.31
N ASN A 57 -21.04 -4.04 -10.14
CA ASN A 57 -19.59 -4.27 -10.14
C ASN A 57 -18.77 -3.06 -10.66
N MET A 58 -18.29 -2.21 -9.75
CA MET A 58 -17.67 -0.94 -10.13
C MET A 58 -16.26 -1.18 -10.69
N LEU A 59 -16.04 -0.75 -11.93
CA LEU A 59 -14.72 -0.74 -12.55
C LEU A 59 -13.88 0.41 -12.00
N CYS A 60 -12.61 0.14 -11.68
CA CYS A 60 -11.69 1.15 -11.15
C CYS A 60 -11.50 2.37 -12.07
N GLY A 61 -11.08 2.16 -13.32
CA GLY A 61 -10.94 3.23 -14.33
C GLY A 61 -9.69 4.13 -14.21
N ASP A 62 -8.84 3.92 -13.20
CA ASP A 62 -7.66 4.76 -13.01
C ASP A 62 -6.62 4.59 -14.13
N LYS A 63 -6.08 5.71 -14.63
CA LYS A 63 -5.01 5.75 -15.64
C LYS A 63 -3.64 5.79 -14.98
N LEU A 64 -2.81 4.79 -15.25
CA LEU A 64 -1.51 4.61 -14.63
C LEU A 64 -0.43 4.29 -15.67
N GLN A 65 0.83 4.45 -15.29
CA GLN A 65 1.93 3.78 -15.99
C GLN A 65 1.88 2.27 -15.72
N ASN A 66 2.23 1.44 -16.70
CA ASN A 66 2.15 -0.01 -16.55
C ASN A 66 2.98 -0.54 -15.36
N GLN A 67 4.18 0.02 -15.17
CA GLN A 67 5.05 -0.32 -14.03
C GLN A 67 4.42 -0.04 -12.65
N SER A 68 3.36 0.76 -12.60
CA SER A 68 2.63 1.13 -11.38
C SER A 68 1.36 0.29 -11.16
N LEU A 69 0.88 -0.46 -12.16
CA LEU A 69 -0.39 -1.20 -12.07
C LEU A 69 -0.38 -2.25 -10.95
N ALA A 70 0.68 -3.05 -10.85
CA ALA A 70 0.80 -4.04 -9.79
C ALA A 70 0.72 -3.40 -8.39
N LYS A 71 1.45 -2.29 -8.20
CA LYS A 71 1.44 -1.53 -6.95
C LYS A 71 0.04 -1.00 -6.63
N HIS A 72 -0.61 -0.40 -7.62
CA HIS A 72 -1.97 0.13 -7.50
C HIS A 72 -2.96 -0.98 -7.11
N ILE A 73 -2.94 -2.14 -7.75
CA ILE A 73 -3.82 -3.27 -7.43
C ILE A 73 -3.63 -3.75 -5.98
N CYS A 74 -2.38 -3.94 -5.56
CA CYS A 74 -2.10 -4.38 -4.20
C CYS A 74 -2.56 -3.36 -3.13
N GLU A 75 -2.47 -2.06 -3.42
CA GLU A 75 -2.90 -0.99 -2.51
C GLU A 75 -4.40 -0.78 -2.46
N ARG A 76 -5.01 -0.64 -3.64
CA ARG A 76 -6.38 -0.15 -3.77
C ARG A 76 -7.39 -1.26 -3.61
N HIS A 77 -7.12 -2.40 -4.25
CA HIS A 77 -8.10 -3.48 -4.42
C HIS A 77 -7.84 -4.62 -3.45
N MET A 78 -6.62 -5.15 -3.41
CA MET A 78 -6.29 -6.24 -2.49
C MET A 78 -6.07 -5.75 -1.05
N ARG A 79 -5.72 -4.46 -0.88
CA ARG A 79 -5.28 -3.88 0.40
C ARG A 79 -4.19 -4.72 1.09
N SER A 80 -3.40 -5.45 0.32
CA SER A 80 -2.39 -6.42 0.78
C SER A 80 -1.12 -5.76 1.28
N LEU A 81 -0.85 -4.52 0.83
CA LEU A 81 0.25 -3.69 1.32
C LEU A 81 -0.11 -2.86 2.55
N ALA A 82 -1.38 -2.87 2.94
CA ALA A 82 -1.84 -2.04 4.05
C ALA A 82 -1.29 -2.54 5.38
N VAL A 83 -0.88 -1.60 6.23
CA VAL A 83 -0.33 -1.87 7.56
C VAL A 83 -1.05 -1.00 8.58
N ASP A 84 -1.39 -1.57 9.73
CA ASP A 84 -2.01 -0.83 10.81
C ASP A 84 -0.93 -0.21 11.71
N CYS A 85 -1.14 1.03 12.13
CA CYS A 85 -0.27 1.63 13.14
C CYS A 85 -0.52 0.97 14.49
N GLU A 86 0.48 0.32 15.08
CA GLU A 86 0.34 -0.38 16.38
C GLU A 86 -0.03 0.53 17.56
N LEU A 87 0.11 1.85 17.41
CA LEU A 87 -0.20 2.80 18.48
C LEU A 87 -1.64 3.29 18.45
N CYS A 88 -2.18 3.53 17.27
CA CYS A 88 -3.49 4.16 17.11
C CYS A 88 -4.45 3.36 16.22
N ASN A 89 -4.01 2.19 15.74
CA ASN A 89 -4.72 1.29 14.83
C ASN A 89 -5.20 1.97 13.54
N ASN A 90 -4.63 3.13 13.19
CA ASN A 90 -4.96 3.81 11.96
C ASN A 90 -4.28 3.09 10.78
N ARG A 91 -5.10 2.59 9.86
CA ARG A 91 -4.67 1.81 8.70
C ARG A 91 -3.98 2.70 7.67
N GLN A 92 -2.72 2.38 7.39
CA GLN A 92 -1.94 3.00 6.32
C GLN A 92 -1.97 2.12 5.09
N ALA A 93 -2.12 2.72 3.91
CA ALA A 93 -2.13 1.96 2.64
C ALA A 93 -0.83 1.17 2.38
N ARG A 94 0.29 1.62 2.97
CA ARG A 94 1.63 1.04 2.83
C ARG A 94 2.52 1.38 4.01
N ILE A 95 3.60 0.61 4.23
CA ILE A 95 4.59 0.88 5.28
C ILE A 95 5.37 2.18 5.09
N ASP A 96 5.63 2.60 3.84
CA ASP A 96 6.28 3.88 3.52
C ASP A 96 5.42 5.11 3.84
N ASN A 97 4.13 4.92 4.09
CA ASN A 97 3.27 5.99 4.61
C ASN A 97 3.42 6.13 6.14
N MET A 98 3.91 5.11 6.85
CA MET A 98 4.06 5.11 8.30
C MET A 98 4.94 6.25 8.84
N PRO A 99 6.11 6.60 8.26
CA PRO A 99 6.90 7.76 8.70
C PRO A 99 6.10 9.07 8.65
N ARG A 100 5.29 9.26 7.60
CA ARG A 100 4.44 10.44 7.45
C ARG A 100 3.29 10.41 8.45
N HIS A 101 2.69 9.24 8.66
CA HIS A 101 1.64 9.03 9.65
C HIS A 101 2.13 9.36 11.07
N LEU A 102 3.30 8.87 11.47
CA LEU A 102 3.86 9.10 12.81
C LEU A 102 4.07 10.60 13.09
N LYS A 103 4.25 11.45 12.08
CA LYS A 103 4.30 12.91 12.28
C LYS A 103 2.98 13.53 12.75
N SER A 104 1.84 12.96 12.40
CA SER A 104 0.52 13.46 12.83
C SER A 104 -0.16 12.53 13.83
N CYS A 105 0.46 11.40 14.17
CA CYS A 105 -0.05 10.45 15.14
C CYS A 105 0.02 11.03 16.56
N LYS A 106 -1.15 11.40 17.11
CA LYS A 106 -1.25 11.96 18.47
C LYS A 106 -0.68 11.02 19.53
N VAL A 107 -0.95 9.71 19.39
CA VAL A 107 -0.46 8.69 20.34
C VAL A 107 1.07 8.61 20.30
N PHE A 108 1.68 8.64 19.11
CA PHE A 108 3.14 8.66 18.97
C PHE A 108 3.78 9.87 19.67
N HIS A 109 3.18 11.06 19.53
CA HIS A 109 3.69 12.27 20.17
C HIS A 109 3.48 12.32 21.69
N GLN A 110 2.61 11.49 22.23
CA GLN A 110 2.44 11.31 23.68
C GLN A 110 3.47 10.33 24.26
N CYS A 111 4.13 9.51 23.44
CA CYS A 111 5.19 8.61 23.88
C CYS A 111 6.45 9.38 24.31
N SER A 112 7.23 8.78 25.22
CA SER A 112 8.55 9.32 25.57
C SER A 112 9.51 9.29 24.37
N PRO A 113 10.54 10.16 24.31
CA PRO A 113 11.51 10.14 23.23
C PRO A 113 12.18 8.78 23.01
N TYR A 114 12.47 8.06 24.10
CA TYR A 114 12.99 6.69 24.04
C TYR A 114 12.03 5.74 23.32
N LEU A 115 10.76 5.76 23.73
CA LEU A 115 9.72 4.90 23.13
C LEU A 115 9.48 5.28 21.66
N GLN A 116 9.50 6.56 21.31
CA GLN A 116 9.40 7.03 19.92
C GLN A 116 10.52 6.45 19.05
N SER A 117 11.76 6.44 19.53
CA SER A 117 12.90 5.84 18.81
C SER A 117 12.80 4.32 18.69
N GLN A 118 12.30 3.62 19.72
CA GLN A 118 12.05 2.18 19.68
C GLN A 118 10.97 1.84 18.63
N ILE A 119 9.83 2.54 18.67
CA ILE A 119 8.74 2.36 17.71
C ILE A 119 9.22 2.63 16.28
N TRP A 120 9.97 3.73 16.08
CA TRP A 120 10.53 4.06 14.78
C TRP A 120 11.42 2.94 14.24
N SER A 121 12.30 2.41 15.08
CA SER A 121 13.23 1.35 14.67
C SER A 121 12.51 0.02 14.43
N PHE A 122 11.48 -0.29 15.21
CA PHE A 122 10.70 -1.51 15.10
C PHE A 122 9.81 -1.51 13.85
N LEU A 123 9.06 -0.43 13.62
CA LEU A 123 8.14 -0.32 12.47
C LEU A 123 8.87 -0.06 11.15
N LEU A 124 10.07 0.54 11.19
CA LEU A 124 10.85 0.91 10.00
C LEU A 124 12.27 0.31 10.07
N PRO A 125 12.43 -1.02 10.16
CA PRO A 125 13.71 -1.65 10.50
C PRO A 125 14.76 -1.61 9.38
N ASN A 126 14.40 -1.17 8.17
CA ASN A 126 15.30 -1.18 7.02
C ASN A 126 16.02 0.16 6.81
N LYS A 127 17.25 0.10 6.25
CA LYS A 127 18.14 1.22 5.85
C LYS A 127 17.49 2.28 4.94
N GLN A 128 16.23 2.10 4.56
CA GLN A 128 15.45 2.99 3.70
C GLN A 128 14.98 4.25 4.43
N PHE A 129 14.90 4.22 5.77
CA PHE A 129 14.50 5.37 6.57
C PHE A 129 15.66 5.83 7.46
N PRO A 130 16.01 7.12 7.45
CA PRO A 130 16.97 7.65 8.41
C PRO A 130 16.42 7.49 9.84
N GLY A 131 17.32 7.47 10.83
CA GLY A 131 16.92 7.47 12.24
C GLY A 131 15.99 8.64 12.55
N LEU A 132 15.13 8.50 13.56
CA LEU A 132 14.07 9.47 13.90
C LEU A 132 14.58 10.91 13.97
N ASP A 133 15.76 11.13 14.54
CA ASP A 133 16.36 12.47 14.68
C ASP A 133 16.80 13.05 13.33
N SER A 134 17.44 12.25 12.48
CA SER A 134 17.81 12.66 11.11
C SER A 134 16.56 12.89 10.25
N TYR A 135 15.50 12.10 10.43
CA TYR A 135 14.23 12.34 9.77
C TYR A 135 13.58 13.66 10.21
N ARG A 136 13.63 14.00 11.50
CA ARG A 136 13.13 15.28 12.02
C ARG A 136 13.90 16.46 11.43
N GLU A 137 15.22 16.37 11.42
CA GLU A 137 16.12 17.42 10.91
C GLU A 137 15.89 17.68 9.41
N ASN A 138 15.89 16.62 8.59
CA ASN A 138 15.66 16.71 7.15
C ASN A 138 14.28 17.29 6.77
N ASN A 139 13.30 17.22 7.69
CA ASN A 139 11.98 17.78 7.44
C ASN A 139 11.85 19.24 7.86
N ARG A 140 12.61 19.71 8.87
CA ARG A 140 12.65 21.14 9.22
C ARG A 140 13.20 21.97 8.06
N GLN A 141 14.24 21.46 7.40
CA GLN A 141 14.90 22.10 6.25
C GLN A 141 14.08 22.12 4.96
N ARG A 142 12.95 21.41 4.87
CA ARG A 142 12.07 21.39 3.68
C ARG A 142 10.86 22.31 3.80
N THR A 143 10.67 22.92 4.96
CA THR A 143 9.59 23.87 5.27
C THR A 143 10.05 25.32 5.34
N GLU A 144 11.33 25.57 5.04
CA GLU A 144 11.96 26.88 4.83
C GLU A 144 12.21 27.09 3.33
#